data_AF-A0A0G0MIT2-F1
#
_entry.id   AF-A0A0G0MIT2-F1
#
_cell.length_a   1.000
_cell.length_b   1.000
_cell.length_c   1.000
_cell.angle_alpha   90.00
_cell.angle_beta   90.00
_cell.angle_gamma   90.00
#
_symmetry.space_group_name_H-M   'P 1'
#
loop_
_entity.id
_entity.type
_entity.pdbx_description
1 polymer ?
#
loop_
_entity_poly.entity_id
_entity_poly.type
_entity_poly.pdbx_seq_one_letter_code
_entity_poly.pdbx_strand_id
1 'polypeptide(L)'
;MLEAARNSLSNFANDPKVQEWVVRRLPNEYVEYLLLENRYWVLEQRAPGKYTDLHTTLHILSNFNPLTRAYIGPVSGHGSFPAALPSYTLGRWNDDVADGHERLPTGYSSYVDLVQAQKEIIKTRGRNVIKGLTIEFLLKRVVAKLERVQKQSDNIRDDLTVFLDAMQTEYLRRVNKTVSTQQELSNLYANSFGKPHNIMLIALSSSAREEQIPELSQILGRMFNSETASLNEDFPRGICYIPSEVLSTSGLGLEELMLNPALVETNPTIQEWRKGEIHDCSRLYAALSEKAGALDWKARFYIKGLTKKMEPVLINHP
;
A
#
# COMPACT_ATOMS: atom_id res chain seq x y z
N MET A 1 2.42 -26.15 19.49
CA MET A 1 2.48 -25.90 18.02
C MET A 1 3.32 -24.68 17.65
N LEU A 2 3.11 -23.51 18.29
CA LEU A 2 4.00 -22.33 18.13
C LEU A 2 5.45 -22.59 18.57
N GLU A 3 5.67 -23.38 19.62
CA GLU A 3 7.03 -23.83 20.02
C GLU A 3 7.67 -24.79 19.01
N ALA A 4 6.89 -25.63 18.34
CA ALA A 4 7.40 -26.54 17.31
C ALA A 4 7.78 -25.79 16.02
N ALA A 5 7.03 -24.75 15.65
CA ALA A 5 7.38 -23.83 14.58
C ALA A 5 8.59 -22.94 14.93
N ARG A 6 8.68 -22.47 16.18
CA ARG A 6 9.86 -21.75 16.71
C ARG A 6 11.13 -22.61 16.73
N ASN A 7 11.02 -23.87 17.12
CA ASN A 7 12.11 -24.84 17.09
C ASN A 7 12.47 -25.30 15.67
N SER A 8 11.54 -25.21 14.72
CA SER A 8 11.79 -25.56 13.31
C SER A 8 12.68 -24.54 12.61
N LEU A 9 12.55 -23.25 12.93
CA LEU A 9 13.38 -22.17 12.34
C LEU A 9 14.78 -22.08 12.96
N SER A 10 14.92 -22.32 14.28
CA SER A 10 16.24 -22.37 14.93
C SER A 10 17.08 -23.59 14.49
N ASN A 11 16.44 -24.70 14.12
CA ASN A 11 17.09 -25.88 13.54
C ASN A 11 17.44 -25.72 12.06
N PHE A 12 16.88 -24.72 11.37
CA PHE A 12 17.07 -24.48 9.93
C PHE A 12 18.49 -23.99 9.60
N ALA A 13 19.15 -23.31 10.53
CA ALA A 13 20.47 -22.71 10.34
C ALA A 13 21.64 -23.68 10.59
N ASN A 14 21.42 -24.77 11.32
CA ASN A 14 22.48 -25.63 11.85
C ASN A 14 22.45 -27.08 11.34
N ASP A 15 21.47 -27.47 10.51
CA ASP A 15 21.41 -28.81 9.90
C ASP A 15 21.97 -28.77 8.45
N PRO A 16 23.15 -29.36 8.21
CA PRO A 16 23.78 -29.40 6.88
C PRO A 16 22.91 -30.08 5.80
N LYS A 17 22.07 -31.05 6.19
CA LYS A 17 21.21 -31.78 5.24
C LYS A 17 20.05 -30.92 4.75
N VAL A 18 19.58 -29.98 5.58
CA VAL A 18 18.53 -29.03 5.21
C VAL A 18 19.09 -27.93 4.31
N GLN A 19 20.30 -27.42 4.59
CA GLN A 19 20.99 -26.48 3.69
C GLN A 19 21.22 -27.08 2.30
N GLU A 20 21.69 -28.32 2.23
CA GLU A 20 21.93 -29.02 0.96
C GLU A 20 20.63 -29.26 0.18
N TRP A 21 19.53 -29.58 0.87
CA TRP A 21 18.21 -29.71 0.26
C TRP A 21 17.68 -28.38 -0.30
N VAL A 22 17.86 -27.28 0.43
CA VAL A 22 17.44 -25.92 0.05
C VAL A 22 18.22 -25.44 -1.18
N VAL A 23 19.56 -25.57 -1.17
CA VAL A 23 20.45 -25.23 -2.30
C VAL A 23 20.10 -26.01 -3.57
N ARG A 24 19.69 -27.28 -3.43
CA ARG A 24 19.38 -28.14 -4.58
C ARG A 24 17.97 -27.97 -5.16
N ARG A 25 17.02 -27.41 -4.40
CA ARG A 25 15.59 -27.42 -4.78
C ARG A 25 14.91 -26.06 -4.81
N LEU A 26 15.53 -25.03 -4.24
CA LEU A 26 15.03 -23.66 -4.32
C LEU A 26 15.92 -22.85 -5.29
N PRO A 27 15.36 -21.90 -6.06
CA PRO A 27 16.18 -20.99 -6.85
C PRO A 27 17.16 -20.25 -5.94
N ASN A 28 18.39 -19.98 -6.41
CA ASN A 28 19.49 -19.42 -5.60
C ASN A 28 19.07 -18.18 -4.76
N GLU A 29 18.22 -17.33 -5.32
CA GLU A 29 17.66 -16.12 -4.69
C GLU A 29 16.85 -16.42 -3.40
N TYR A 30 16.23 -17.61 -3.30
CA TYR A 30 15.48 -18.05 -2.12
C TYR A 30 16.38 -18.65 -1.02
N VAL A 31 17.56 -19.15 -1.39
CA VAL A 31 18.53 -19.71 -0.45
C VAL A 31 19.23 -18.60 0.30
N GLU A 32 19.66 -17.56 -0.42
CA GLU A 32 20.23 -16.35 0.17
C GLU A 32 19.25 -15.70 1.15
N TYR A 33 17.96 -15.75 0.84
CA TYR A 33 16.89 -15.21 1.65
C TYR A 33 16.72 -15.91 3.01
N LEU A 34 16.64 -17.25 3.02
CA LEU A 34 16.51 -18.03 4.25
C LEU A 34 17.76 -17.91 5.13
N LEU A 35 18.92 -17.72 4.51
CA LEU A 35 20.18 -17.44 5.22
C LEU A 35 20.20 -16.03 5.81
N LEU A 36 19.63 -15.04 5.10
CA LEU A 36 19.57 -13.65 5.54
C LEU A 36 18.56 -13.46 6.70
N GLU A 37 17.35 -14.01 6.57
CA GLU A 37 16.33 -14.02 7.64
C GLU A 37 16.85 -14.68 8.91
N ASN A 38 17.49 -15.85 8.80
CA ASN A 38 18.09 -16.51 9.96
C ASN A 38 19.23 -15.70 10.60
N ARG A 39 20.10 -15.08 9.79
CA ARG A 39 21.15 -14.20 10.32
C ARG A 39 20.57 -13.05 11.12
N TYR A 40 19.52 -12.40 10.63
CA TYR A 40 18.90 -11.27 11.33
C TYR A 40 18.08 -11.68 12.54
N TRP A 41 17.41 -12.84 12.50
CA TRP A 41 16.74 -13.40 13.68
C TRP A 41 17.73 -13.64 14.83
N VAL A 42 18.90 -14.22 14.55
CA VAL A 42 19.96 -14.42 15.55
C VAL A 42 20.49 -13.09 16.08
N LEU A 43 20.61 -12.07 15.23
CA LEU A 43 21.05 -10.73 15.64
C LEU A 43 20.01 -10.01 16.50
N GLU A 44 18.72 -10.14 16.19
CA GLU A 44 17.61 -9.60 16.98
C GLU A 44 17.51 -10.28 18.36
N GLN A 45 17.73 -11.59 18.46
CA GLN A 45 17.82 -12.27 19.76
C GLN A 45 18.98 -11.76 20.63
N ARG A 46 20.07 -11.32 20.00
CA ARG A 46 21.25 -10.78 20.68
C ARG A 46 21.12 -9.29 21.01
N ALA A 47 20.28 -8.56 20.28
CA ALA A 47 20.03 -7.14 20.48
C ALA A 47 18.55 -6.81 20.16
N PRO A 48 17.62 -7.13 21.08
CA PRO A 48 16.18 -6.94 20.86
C PRO A 48 15.85 -5.47 20.57
N GLY A 49 15.00 -5.20 19.58
CA GLY A 49 14.57 -3.85 19.19
C GLY A 49 15.42 -3.21 18.09
N LYS A 50 16.63 -3.73 17.83
CA LYS A 50 17.59 -3.09 16.91
C LYS A 50 17.38 -3.46 15.45
N TYR A 51 16.82 -4.64 15.20
CA TYR A 51 16.57 -5.18 13.86
C TYR A 51 15.11 -5.59 13.69
N THR A 52 14.21 -5.17 14.58
CA THR A 52 12.79 -5.56 14.59
C THR A 52 12.09 -5.20 13.29
N ASP A 53 12.34 -4.03 12.71
CA ASP A 53 11.72 -3.61 11.44
C ASP A 53 12.21 -4.45 10.27
N LEU A 54 13.50 -4.80 10.26
CA LEU A 54 14.11 -5.64 9.24
C LEU A 54 13.70 -7.11 9.37
N HIS A 55 13.60 -7.61 10.60
CA HIS A 55 13.08 -8.94 10.91
C HIS A 55 11.59 -9.05 10.58
N THR A 56 10.78 -8.02 10.87
CA THR A 56 9.36 -7.96 10.51
C THR A 56 9.20 -7.87 8.99
N THR A 57 10.04 -7.09 8.32
CA THR A 57 10.11 -7.02 6.85
C THR A 57 10.45 -8.39 6.26
N LEU A 58 11.48 -9.07 6.79
CA LEU A 58 11.83 -10.43 6.39
C LEU A 58 10.73 -11.44 6.79
N HIS A 59 10.00 -11.25 7.87
CA HIS A 59 8.89 -12.15 8.22
C HIS A 59 7.69 -11.98 7.27
N ILE A 60 7.35 -10.74 6.93
CA ILE A 60 6.32 -10.41 5.92
C ILE A 60 6.72 -10.98 4.55
N LEU A 61 8.02 -10.87 4.23
CA LEU A 61 8.62 -11.44 3.03
C LEU A 61 8.75 -12.98 3.11
N SER A 62 8.81 -13.65 4.27
CA SER A 62 9.21 -15.08 4.39
C SER A 62 8.09 -16.08 4.44
N ASN A 63 6.87 -15.66 4.13
CA ASN A 63 5.64 -16.46 4.16
C ASN A 63 5.58 -17.67 3.18
N PHE A 64 6.65 -18.46 3.09
CA PHE A 64 6.81 -19.71 2.39
C PHE A 64 7.70 -20.63 3.23
N ASN A 65 7.10 -21.65 3.87
CA ASN A 65 7.85 -22.78 4.43
C ASN A 65 8.11 -23.80 3.31
N PRO A 66 9.37 -24.06 2.92
CA PRO A 66 9.66 -24.93 1.79
C PRO A 66 9.50 -26.43 2.11
N LEU A 67 9.47 -26.85 3.38
CA LEU A 67 9.36 -28.26 3.77
C LEU A 67 7.91 -28.77 3.81
N THR A 68 6.94 -27.92 4.11
CA THR A 68 5.52 -28.31 4.26
C THR A 68 4.64 -27.92 3.08
N ARG A 69 5.14 -27.09 2.15
CA ARG A 69 4.32 -26.34 1.17
C ARG A 69 3.17 -25.55 1.82
N ALA A 70 3.17 -25.39 3.14
CA ALA A 70 2.10 -24.79 3.93
C ALA A 70 2.63 -23.61 4.75
N TYR A 71 1.83 -22.54 4.76
CA TYR A 71 2.06 -21.27 5.43
C TYR A 71 2.15 -21.44 6.96
N ILE A 72 3.14 -20.85 7.63
CA ILE A 72 3.18 -20.73 9.10
C ILE A 72 3.09 -19.26 9.48
N GLY A 73 1.85 -18.78 9.53
CA GLY A 73 1.39 -17.61 10.25
C GLY A 73 -0.01 -17.93 10.78
N PRO A 74 -0.57 -17.14 11.71
CA PRO A 74 -1.83 -17.47 12.36
C PRO A 74 -2.91 -17.81 11.33
N VAL A 75 -3.56 -18.95 11.56
CA VAL A 75 -4.46 -19.68 10.67
C VAL A 75 -5.83 -18.98 10.57
N SER A 76 -5.82 -17.71 10.18
CA SER A 76 -7.02 -16.97 9.83
C SER A 76 -6.73 -16.10 8.60
N GLY A 77 -6.85 -16.70 7.42
CA GLY A 77 -7.01 -15.99 6.14
C GLY A 77 -5.74 -15.69 5.31
N HIS A 78 -4.53 -15.74 5.88
CA HIS A 78 -3.31 -15.30 5.15
C HIS A 78 -2.64 -16.35 4.26
N GLY A 79 -3.08 -17.61 4.32
CA GLY A 79 -2.57 -18.69 3.44
C GLY A 79 -3.19 -18.73 2.03
N SER A 80 -4.37 -18.13 1.83
CA SER A 80 -5.14 -18.30 0.58
C SER A 80 -4.76 -17.32 -0.53
N PHE A 81 -4.16 -16.18 -0.18
CA PHE A 81 -3.85 -15.09 -1.12
C PHE A 81 -2.41 -14.60 -0.93
N PRO A 82 -1.42 -15.38 -1.40
CA PRO A 82 -0.01 -15.15 -1.08
C PRO A 82 0.56 -13.84 -1.63
N ALA A 83 -0.15 -13.17 -2.55
CA ALA A 83 0.21 -11.88 -3.13
C ALA A 83 -0.34 -10.67 -2.35
N ALA A 84 -1.39 -10.84 -1.54
CA ALA A 84 -2.14 -9.72 -0.95
C ALA A 84 -1.30 -8.92 0.06
N LEU A 85 -0.78 -9.59 1.09
CA LEU A 85 -0.01 -8.93 2.15
C LEU A 85 1.27 -8.25 1.62
N PRO A 86 2.09 -8.88 0.76
CA PRO A 86 3.24 -8.21 0.16
C PRO A 86 2.85 -6.97 -0.67
N SER A 87 1.76 -7.05 -1.43
CA SER A 87 1.31 -5.93 -2.28
C SER A 87 0.82 -4.75 -1.44
N TYR A 88 0.05 -5.03 -0.37
CA TYR A 88 -0.36 -4.02 0.60
C TYR A 88 0.85 -3.37 1.27
N THR A 89 1.82 -4.17 1.72
CA THR A 89 3.03 -3.67 2.40
C THR A 89 3.85 -2.77 1.48
N LEU A 90 4.01 -3.15 0.21
CA LEU A 90 4.70 -2.34 -0.78
C LEU A 90 3.98 -1.00 -1.01
N GLY A 91 2.66 -1.05 -1.18
CA GLY A 91 1.85 0.15 -1.37
C GLY A 91 1.97 1.09 -0.18
N ARG A 92 1.72 0.57 1.02
CA ARG A 92 1.76 1.35 2.26
C ARG A 92 3.13 1.97 2.52
N TRP A 93 4.21 1.24 2.26
CA TRP A 93 5.55 1.78 2.44
C TRP A 93 5.86 2.93 1.46
N ASN A 94 5.42 2.82 0.21
CA ASN A 94 5.63 3.91 -0.77
C ASN A 94 4.82 5.16 -0.40
N ASP A 95 3.60 4.97 0.09
CA ASP A 95 2.70 5.99 0.66
C ASP A 95 3.36 6.68 1.86
N ASP A 96 3.81 5.91 2.86
CA ASP A 96 4.46 6.45 4.07
C ASP A 96 5.72 7.29 3.75
N VAL A 97 6.53 6.90 2.75
CA VAL A 97 7.69 7.70 2.33
C VAL A 97 7.28 8.93 1.52
N ALA A 98 6.27 8.82 0.65
CA ALA A 98 5.76 9.95 -0.12
C ALA A 98 5.24 11.05 0.82
N ASP A 99 4.49 10.68 1.85
CA ASP A 99 3.91 11.56 2.87
C ASP A 99 4.94 12.05 3.91
N GLY A 100 6.06 11.35 4.02
CA GLY A 100 7.14 11.68 4.97
C GLY A 100 6.93 11.15 6.38
N HIS A 101 6.08 10.14 6.53
CA HIS A 101 6.02 9.31 7.74
C HIS A 101 7.25 8.42 7.88
N GLU A 102 7.80 7.97 6.76
CA GLU A 102 8.98 7.11 6.71
C GLU A 102 10.16 7.80 6.02
N ARG A 103 11.37 7.36 6.38
CA ARG A 103 12.60 7.89 5.78
C ARG A 103 12.86 7.26 4.42
N LEU A 104 13.43 8.05 3.50
CA LEU A 104 13.95 7.54 2.24
C LEU A 104 15.01 6.44 2.52
N PRO A 105 14.97 5.29 1.82
CA PRO A 105 15.99 4.25 1.98
C PRO A 105 17.39 4.78 1.68
N THR A 106 18.37 4.19 2.36
CA THR A 106 19.77 4.45 2.07
C THR A 106 20.10 4.05 0.62
N GLY A 107 20.86 4.91 -0.07
CA GLY A 107 21.31 4.66 -1.45
C GLY A 107 20.54 5.42 -2.54
N TYR A 108 19.47 6.13 -2.18
CA TYR A 108 18.76 7.05 -3.08
C TYR A 108 18.96 8.50 -2.64
N SER A 109 19.08 9.40 -3.62
CA SER A 109 19.21 10.84 -3.34
C SER A 109 17.86 11.55 -3.15
N SER A 110 16.77 10.96 -3.67
CA SER A 110 15.41 11.50 -3.56
C SER A 110 14.38 10.38 -3.75
N TYR A 111 13.12 10.67 -3.40
CA TYR A 111 12.02 9.74 -3.69
C TYR A 111 11.80 9.53 -5.19
N VAL A 112 12.04 10.58 -6.00
CA VAL A 112 12.00 10.49 -7.46
C VAL A 112 13.00 9.46 -7.99
N ASP A 113 14.24 9.48 -7.48
CA ASP A 113 15.28 8.51 -7.84
C ASP A 113 14.87 7.06 -7.48
N LEU A 114 14.27 6.87 -6.31
CA LEU A 114 13.70 5.59 -5.88
C LEU A 114 12.59 5.10 -6.83
N VAL A 115 11.62 5.95 -7.17
CA VAL A 115 10.51 5.60 -8.09
C VAL A 115 11.05 5.19 -9.45
N GLN A 116 12.05 5.91 -9.99
CA GLN A 116 12.68 5.52 -11.26
C GLN A 116 13.37 4.16 -11.18
N ALA A 117 14.10 3.88 -10.09
CA ALA A 117 14.71 2.58 -9.89
C ALA A 117 13.66 1.45 -9.82
N GLN A 118 12.56 1.67 -9.11
CA GLN A 118 11.45 0.72 -9.02
C GLN A 118 10.77 0.49 -10.38
N LYS A 119 10.55 1.54 -11.18
CA LYS A 119 10.00 1.43 -12.55
C LYS A 119 10.94 0.63 -13.47
N GLU A 120 12.24 0.82 -13.36
CA GLU A 120 13.22 0.01 -14.10
C GLU A 120 13.23 -1.46 -13.65
N ILE A 121 13.01 -1.76 -12.36
CA ILE A 121 12.81 -3.15 -11.88
C ILE A 121 11.59 -3.78 -12.54
N ILE A 122 10.46 -3.07 -12.57
CA ILE A 122 9.21 -3.52 -13.19
C ILE A 122 9.44 -3.82 -14.68
N LYS A 123 10.10 -2.91 -15.40
CA LYS A 123 10.38 -3.02 -16.84
C LYS A 123 11.36 -4.15 -17.18
N THR A 124 12.46 -4.27 -16.44
CA THR A 124 13.53 -5.25 -16.73
C THR A 124 13.24 -6.65 -16.18
N ARG A 125 12.13 -6.84 -15.46
CA ARG A 125 11.80 -8.03 -14.67
C ARG A 125 12.85 -8.32 -13.60
N GLY A 126 13.39 -7.26 -12.99
CA GLY A 126 14.31 -7.36 -11.85
C GLY A 126 15.72 -7.87 -12.15
N ARG A 127 16.12 -7.98 -13.43
CA ARG A 127 17.42 -8.55 -13.85
C ARG A 127 18.65 -7.71 -13.47
N ASN A 128 18.51 -6.41 -13.22
CA ASN A 128 19.65 -5.48 -13.20
C ASN A 128 19.82 -4.63 -11.93
N VAL A 129 19.10 -4.87 -10.83
CA VAL A 129 19.09 -3.93 -9.69
C VAL A 129 19.52 -4.57 -8.37
N ILE A 130 20.57 -3.97 -7.76
CA ILE A 130 21.35 -4.41 -6.58
C ILE A 130 21.28 -3.35 -5.45
N LYS A 131 20.46 -2.29 -5.55
CA LYS A 131 20.50 -1.14 -4.63
C LYS A 131 19.39 -1.18 -3.58
N GLY A 132 19.68 -1.81 -2.44
CA GLY A 132 18.80 -1.76 -1.27
C GLY A 132 18.07 -3.08 -1.07
N LEU A 133 18.54 -3.84 -0.08
CA LEU A 133 18.15 -5.24 0.15
C LEU A 133 16.68 -5.46 0.57
N THR A 134 15.85 -4.42 0.71
CA THR A 134 14.49 -4.54 1.29
C THR A 134 13.35 -4.15 0.36
N ILE A 135 13.22 -2.88 -0.05
CA ILE A 135 12.04 -2.43 -0.80
C ILE A 135 12.01 -2.90 -2.26
N GLU A 136 13.16 -2.85 -2.94
CA GLU A 136 13.32 -3.38 -4.30
C GLU A 136 13.07 -4.90 -4.34
N PHE A 137 13.51 -5.59 -3.28
CA PHE A 137 13.25 -7.02 -3.11
C PHE A 137 11.76 -7.30 -2.90
N LEU A 138 11.09 -6.52 -2.05
CA LEU A 138 9.64 -6.61 -1.86
C LEU A 138 8.91 -6.39 -3.20
N LEU A 139 9.30 -5.38 -3.97
CA LEU A 139 8.74 -5.12 -5.30
C LEU A 139 8.93 -6.31 -6.25
N LYS A 140 10.14 -6.86 -6.39
CA LYS A 140 10.39 -8.05 -7.23
C LYS A 140 9.49 -9.21 -6.81
N ARG A 141 9.31 -9.43 -5.51
CA ARG A 141 8.46 -10.49 -4.96
C ARG A 141 6.98 -10.23 -5.22
N VAL A 142 6.52 -9.00 -5.07
CA VAL A 142 5.15 -8.58 -5.40
C VAL A 142 4.86 -8.85 -6.87
N VAL A 143 5.73 -8.38 -7.78
CA VAL A 143 5.62 -8.64 -9.22
C VAL A 143 5.55 -10.15 -9.51
N ALA A 144 6.50 -10.93 -9.00
CA ALA A 144 6.54 -12.38 -9.25
C ALA A 144 5.31 -13.13 -8.70
N LYS A 145 4.72 -12.67 -7.59
CA LYS A 145 3.50 -13.27 -7.01
C LYS A 145 2.25 -12.87 -7.79
N LEU A 146 2.12 -11.59 -8.14
CA LEU A 146 1.01 -11.07 -8.93
C LEU A 146 0.98 -11.69 -10.33
N GLU A 147 2.13 -11.84 -10.99
CA GLU A 147 2.22 -12.46 -12.31
C GLU A 147 1.72 -13.92 -12.36
N ARG A 148 1.75 -14.63 -11.23
CA ARG A 148 1.22 -16.00 -11.12
C ARG A 148 -0.30 -16.08 -11.00
N VAL A 149 -0.94 -15.00 -10.56
CA VAL A 149 -2.39 -14.96 -10.27
C VAL A 149 -3.16 -14.00 -11.17
N GLN A 150 -2.46 -13.16 -11.93
CA GLN A 150 -3.07 -12.27 -12.92
C GLN A 150 -3.69 -13.07 -14.08
N LYS A 151 -4.79 -12.57 -14.60
CA LYS A 151 -5.43 -13.05 -15.84
C LYS A 151 -4.76 -12.43 -17.06
N GLN A 152 -5.03 -12.97 -18.24
CA GLN A 152 -4.47 -12.46 -19.50
C GLN A 152 -4.85 -11.00 -19.81
N SER A 153 -6.02 -10.55 -19.34
CA SER A 153 -6.49 -9.17 -19.46
C SER A 153 -5.83 -8.20 -18.49
N ASP A 154 -5.12 -8.69 -17.47
CA ASP A 154 -4.54 -7.86 -16.43
C ASP A 154 -3.15 -7.35 -16.86
N ASN A 155 -2.79 -6.17 -16.37
CA ASN A 155 -1.45 -5.63 -16.54
C ASN A 155 -0.90 -5.08 -15.23
N ILE A 156 -0.47 -5.99 -14.35
CA ILE A 156 0.04 -5.64 -13.01
C ILE A 156 1.24 -4.70 -13.05
N ARG A 157 2.02 -4.72 -14.14
CA ARG A 157 3.20 -3.85 -14.29
C ARG A 157 2.81 -2.42 -14.59
N ASP A 158 1.80 -2.23 -15.44
CA ASP A 158 1.23 -0.92 -15.71
C ASP A 158 0.55 -0.36 -14.47
N ASP A 159 -0.28 -1.15 -13.78
CA ASP A 159 -0.93 -0.71 -12.53
C ASP A 159 0.08 -0.29 -11.45
N LEU A 160 1.15 -1.06 -11.25
CA LEU A 160 2.24 -0.70 -10.34
C LEU A 160 2.94 0.59 -10.78
N THR A 161 3.17 0.76 -12.08
CA THR A 161 3.83 1.95 -12.62
C THR A 161 2.99 3.21 -12.41
N VAL A 162 1.70 3.15 -12.73
CA VAL A 162 0.75 4.26 -12.55
C VAL A 162 0.61 4.60 -11.06
N PHE A 163 0.56 3.59 -10.18
CA PHE A 163 0.58 3.82 -8.73
C PHE A 163 1.84 4.56 -8.28
N LEU A 164 3.03 4.13 -8.73
CA LEU A 164 4.29 4.80 -8.36
C LEU A 164 4.36 6.24 -8.91
N ASP A 165 3.80 6.51 -10.09
CA ASP A 165 3.70 7.86 -10.64
C ASP A 165 2.76 8.75 -9.79
N ALA A 166 1.67 8.18 -9.26
CA ALA A 166 0.80 8.88 -8.33
C ALA A 166 1.50 9.20 -7.01
N MET A 167 2.24 8.26 -6.43
CA MET A 167 3.02 8.49 -5.20
C MET A 167 4.14 9.51 -5.42
N GLN A 168 4.80 9.49 -6.58
CA GLN A 168 5.77 10.53 -6.93
C GLN A 168 5.09 11.91 -7.03
N THR A 169 3.87 11.96 -7.56
CA THR A 169 3.09 13.19 -7.63
C THR A 169 2.76 13.70 -6.22
N GLU A 170 2.29 12.85 -5.31
CA GLU A 170 2.05 13.21 -3.90
C GLU A 170 3.31 13.74 -3.22
N TYR A 171 4.44 13.03 -3.37
CA TYR A 171 5.73 13.48 -2.86
C TYR A 171 6.09 14.88 -3.37
N LEU A 172 5.95 15.12 -4.69
CA LEU A 172 6.27 16.40 -5.31
C LEU A 172 5.33 17.52 -4.85
N ARG A 173 4.03 17.23 -4.69
CA ARG A 173 3.05 18.18 -4.15
C ARG A 173 3.43 18.60 -2.74
N ARG A 174 3.82 17.64 -1.88
CA ARG A 174 4.24 17.90 -0.50
C ARG A 174 5.49 18.75 -0.43
N VAL A 175 6.57 18.37 -1.12
CA VAL A 175 7.86 19.10 -1.02
C VAL A 175 7.80 20.48 -1.66
N ASN A 176 7.03 20.64 -2.74
CA ASN A 176 6.87 21.92 -3.44
C ASN A 176 5.70 22.75 -2.89
N LYS A 177 4.91 22.20 -1.95
CA LYS A 177 3.73 22.84 -1.34
C LYS A 177 2.70 23.27 -2.40
N THR A 178 2.44 22.40 -3.36
CA THR A 178 1.51 22.65 -4.45
C THR A 178 0.09 22.28 -4.04
N VAL A 179 -0.86 23.20 -4.24
CA VAL A 179 -2.29 22.92 -4.08
C VAL A 179 -2.86 22.46 -5.43
N SER A 180 -3.65 21.39 -5.40
CA SER A 180 -4.28 20.82 -6.59
C SER A 180 -5.72 21.28 -6.76
N THR A 181 -6.20 21.30 -7.98
CA THR A 181 -7.61 21.45 -8.34
C THR A 181 -8.43 20.22 -7.91
N GLN A 182 -9.76 20.36 -7.85
CA GLN A 182 -10.65 19.22 -7.57
C GLN A 182 -10.44 18.09 -8.60
N GLN A 183 -10.26 18.45 -9.88
CA GLN A 183 -10.08 17.47 -10.94
C GLN A 183 -8.74 16.73 -10.81
N GLU A 184 -7.66 17.45 -10.48
CA GLU A 184 -6.35 16.84 -10.24
C GLU A 184 -6.40 15.88 -9.04
N LEU A 185 -7.07 16.25 -7.95
CA LEU A 185 -7.27 15.37 -6.80
C LEU A 185 -8.09 14.13 -7.17
N SER A 186 -9.16 14.27 -7.95
CA SER A 186 -9.96 13.13 -8.40
C SER A 186 -9.14 12.17 -9.27
N ASN A 187 -8.32 12.70 -10.19
CA ASN A 187 -7.41 11.91 -11.00
C ASN A 187 -6.35 11.22 -10.13
N LEU A 188 -5.85 11.92 -9.11
CA LEU A 188 -4.88 11.38 -8.18
C LEU A 188 -5.48 10.22 -7.39
N TYR A 189 -6.70 10.35 -6.86
CA TYR A 189 -7.39 9.27 -6.15
C TYR A 189 -7.63 8.03 -7.02
N ALA A 190 -7.98 8.22 -8.29
CA ALA A 190 -8.12 7.10 -9.23
C ALA A 190 -6.79 6.32 -9.37
N ASN A 191 -5.65 7.00 -9.31
CA ASN A 191 -4.34 6.37 -9.46
C ASN A 191 -3.72 5.88 -8.14
N SER A 192 -3.89 6.63 -7.04
CA SER A 192 -3.32 6.33 -5.72
C SER A 192 -4.17 5.35 -4.91
N PHE A 193 -5.49 5.29 -5.14
CA PHE A 193 -6.36 4.28 -4.54
C PHE A 193 -6.78 3.22 -5.58
N GLY A 194 -7.24 3.63 -6.76
CA GLY A 194 -7.78 2.70 -7.76
C GLY A 194 -6.76 1.63 -8.20
N LYS A 195 -5.55 2.04 -8.58
CA LYS A 195 -4.51 1.06 -9.00
C LYS A 195 -4.12 0.08 -7.88
N PRO A 196 -3.87 0.50 -6.63
CA PRO A 196 -3.69 -0.43 -5.52
C PRO A 196 -4.88 -1.35 -5.27
N HIS A 197 -6.12 -0.88 -5.43
CA HIS A 197 -7.30 -1.73 -5.31
C HIS A 197 -7.37 -2.76 -6.43
N ASN A 198 -7.02 -2.41 -7.67
CA ASN A 198 -6.95 -3.38 -8.77
C ASN A 198 -5.89 -4.46 -8.48
N ILE A 199 -4.71 -4.04 -8.03
CA ILE A 199 -3.63 -4.95 -7.61
C ILE A 199 -4.11 -5.88 -6.50
N MET A 200 -4.86 -5.37 -5.52
CA MET A 200 -5.41 -6.19 -4.43
C MET A 200 -6.46 -7.19 -4.92
N LEU A 201 -7.37 -6.78 -5.81
CA LEU A 201 -8.35 -7.69 -6.42
C LEU A 201 -7.66 -8.83 -7.19
N ILE A 202 -6.60 -8.52 -7.94
CA ILE A 202 -5.76 -9.51 -8.61
C ILE A 202 -5.08 -10.43 -7.58
N ALA A 203 -4.52 -9.87 -6.51
CA ALA A 203 -3.85 -10.62 -5.45
C ALA A 203 -4.79 -11.57 -4.69
N LEU A 204 -6.06 -11.20 -4.56
CA LEU A 204 -7.14 -12.04 -4.02
C LEU A 204 -7.65 -13.06 -5.06
N SER A 205 -7.15 -13.04 -6.30
CA SER A 205 -7.68 -13.81 -7.42
C SER A 205 -9.19 -13.64 -7.57
N SER A 206 -9.65 -12.39 -7.43
CA SER A 206 -11.03 -12.00 -7.71
C SER A 206 -11.26 -12.04 -9.23
N SER A 207 -12.51 -12.21 -9.63
CA SER A 207 -12.92 -12.02 -11.02
C SER A 207 -13.16 -10.56 -11.37
N ALA A 208 -13.48 -9.73 -10.38
CA ALA A 208 -13.72 -8.31 -10.53
C ALA A 208 -12.42 -7.50 -10.72
N ARG A 209 -12.51 -6.37 -11.42
CA ARG A 209 -11.44 -5.37 -11.58
C ARG A 209 -11.89 -3.99 -11.14
N GLU A 210 -10.93 -3.12 -10.88
CA GLU A 210 -11.23 -1.78 -10.37
C GLU A 210 -12.11 -0.96 -11.32
N GLU A 211 -11.99 -1.17 -12.64
CA GLU A 211 -12.86 -0.55 -13.64
C GLU A 211 -14.36 -0.85 -13.44
N GLN A 212 -14.69 -1.93 -12.71
CA GLN A 212 -16.06 -2.31 -12.37
C GLN A 212 -16.55 -1.64 -11.07
N ILE A 213 -15.64 -1.06 -10.29
CA ILE A 213 -15.90 -0.39 -9.01
C ILE A 213 -15.12 0.94 -8.87
N PRO A 214 -15.10 1.82 -9.90
CA PRO A 214 -14.32 3.05 -9.86
C PRO A 214 -14.76 3.99 -8.73
N GLU A 215 -16.00 3.86 -8.24
CA GLU A 215 -16.52 4.60 -7.11
C GLU A 215 -15.70 4.36 -5.82
N LEU A 216 -15.15 3.16 -5.63
CA LEU A 216 -14.44 2.81 -4.41
C LEU A 216 -13.22 3.72 -4.18
N SER A 217 -12.44 3.99 -5.24
CA SER A 217 -11.25 4.84 -5.14
C SER A 217 -11.61 6.28 -4.79
N GLN A 218 -12.69 6.80 -5.37
CA GLN A 218 -13.19 8.14 -5.10
C GLN A 218 -13.74 8.27 -3.68
N ILE A 219 -14.53 7.30 -3.20
CA ILE A 219 -15.06 7.31 -1.83
C ILE A 219 -13.91 7.33 -0.82
N LEU A 220 -12.93 6.43 -0.96
CA LEU A 220 -11.84 6.33 -0.01
C LEU A 220 -10.96 7.58 -0.03
N GLY A 221 -10.54 8.05 -1.21
CA GLY A 221 -9.74 9.26 -1.33
C GLY A 221 -10.43 10.48 -0.74
N ARG A 222 -11.70 10.70 -1.08
CA ARG A 222 -12.46 11.87 -0.58
C ARG A 222 -12.75 11.79 0.91
N MET A 223 -13.17 10.63 1.43
CA MET A 223 -13.50 10.47 2.85
C MET A 223 -12.26 10.62 3.74
N PHE A 224 -11.16 9.93 3.42
CA PHE A 224 -9.95 10.02 4.24
C PHE A 224 -9.32 11.42 4.18
N ASN A 225 -9.36 12.08 3.02
CA ASN A 225 -8.64 13.32 2.83
C ASN A 225 -9.48 14.58 3.11
N SER A 226 -10.77 14.44 3.39
CA SER A 226 -11.64 15.53 3.86
C SER A 226 -11.96 15.45 5.36
N GLU A 227 -11.49 14.41 6.06
CA GLU A 227 -11.67 14.27 7.50
C GLU A 227 -10.79 15.30 8.26
N THR A 228 -11.37 15.96 9.27
CA THR A 228 -10.66 17.00 10.04
C THR A 228 -9.38 16.47 10.67
N ALA A 229 -9.41 15.25 11.22
CA ALA A 229 -8.25 14.65 11.87
C ALA A 229 -7.10 14.45 10.86
N SER A 230 -7.40 13.92 9.68
CA SER A 230 -6.41 13.73 8.61
C SER A 230 -5.85 15.07 8.13
N LEU A 231 -6.72 16.05 7.83
CA LEU A 231 -6.29 17.39 7.41
C LEU A 231 -5.37 18.05 8.44
N ASN A 232 -5.72 17.95 9.73
CA ASN A 232 -4.92 18.48 10.82
C ASN A 232 -3.54 17.81 10.95
N GLU A 233 -3.43 16.54 10.55
CA GLU A 233 -2.17 15.81 10.50
C GLU A 233 -1.33 16.15 9.26
N ASP A 234 -1.99 16.39 8.13
CA ASP A 234 -1.40 16.53 6.81
C ASP A 234 -0.81 17.93 6.56
N PHE A 235 -1.50 18.99 7.00
CA PHE A 235 -1.03 20.36 6.75
C PHE A 235 0.36 20.65 7.31
N PRO A 236 0.73 20.28 8.55
CA PRO A 236 2.09 20.50 9.05
C PRO A 236 3.18 19.88 8.18
N ARG A 237 2.86 18.85 7.38
CA ARG A 237 3.78 18.18 6.45
C ARG A 237 3.79 18.82 5.06
N GLY A 238 2.92 19.80 4.80
CA GLY A 238 2.76 20.45 3.50
C GLY A 238 1.82 19.71 2.55
N ILE A 239 1.01 18.78 3.07
CA ILE A 239 0.03 18.01 2.29
C ILE A 239 -1.31 18.75 2.38
N CYS A 240 -1.96 18.98 1.24
CA CYS A 240 -3.24 19.67 1.18
C CYS A 240 -4.18 18.99 0.20
N TYR A 241 -5.28 18.46 0.72
CA TYR A 241 -6.34 17.86 -0.07
C TYR A 241 -7.58 18.75 -0.22
N ILE A 242 -7.51 19.99 0.28
CA ILE A 242 -8.51 21.01 -0.03
C ILE A 242 -8.21 21.54 -1.45
N PRO A 243 -9.18 21.51 -2.37
CA PRO A 243 -9.01 22.00 -3.73
C PRO A 243 -8.65 23.49 -3.77
N SER A 244 -7.86 23.87 -4.77
CA SER A 244 -7.47 25.26 -5.03
C SER A 244 -8.66 26.23 -5.12
N GLU A 245 -9.77 25.76 -5.69
CA GLU A 245 -11.01 26.50 -5.88
C GLU A 245 -11.68 26.81 -4.54
N VAL A 246 -11.62 25.85 -3.60
CA VAL A 246 -12.14 25.98 -2.25
C VAL A 246 -11.25 26.91 -1.42
N LEU A 247 -9.92 26.78 -1.52
CA LEU A 247 -8.98 27.69 -0.85
C LEU A 247 -9.10 29.13 -1.35
N SER A 248 -9.21 29.32 -2.66
CA SER A 248 -9.41 30.65 -3.24
C SER A 248 -10.68 31.32 -2.74
N THR A 249 -11.75 30.54 -2.51
CA THR A 249 -13.03 31.06 -2.02
C THR A 249 -13.04 31.23 -0.50
N SER A 250 -12.28 30.41 0.23
CA SER A 250 -12.19 30.47 1.69
C SER A 250 -11.32 31.62 2.19
N GLY A 251 -10.46 32.16 1.32
CA GLY A 251 -9.48 33.20 1.65
C GLY A 251 -8.25 32.67 2.39
N LEU A 252 -8.12 31.36 2.57
CA LEU A 252 -7.00 30.72 3.27
C LEU A 252 -5.95 30.21 2.29
N GLY A 253 -4.68 30.37 2.64
CA GLY A 253 -3.55 29.79 1.93
C GLY A 253 -3.06 28.49 2.58
N LEU A 254 -2.36 27.65 1.81
CA LEU A 254 -1.72 26.45 2.37
C LEU A 254 -0.76 26.81 3.51
N GLU A 255 0.11 27.81 3.34
CA GLU A 255 1.06 28.22 4.39
C GLU A 255 0.39 28.59 5.72
N GLU A 256 -0.78 29.22 5.65
CA GLU A 256 -1.57 29.56 6.82
C GLU A 256 -2.14 28.30 7.50
N LEU A 257 -2.65 27.35 6.71
CA LEU A 257 -3.14 26.06 7.21
C LEU A 257 -2.01 25.20 7.80
N MET A 258 -0.79 25.27 7.26
CA MET A 258 0.38 24.58 7.84
C MET A 258 0.70 25.11 9.25
N LEU A 259 0.54 26.42 9.48
CA LEU A 259 0.82 27.07 10.76
C LEU A 259 -0.34 26.93 11.76
N ASN A 260 -1.58 26.91 11.25
CA ASN A 260 -2.78 26.82 12.07
C ASN A 260 -3.85 25.90 11.43
N PRO A 261 -3.67 24.57 11.52
CA PRO A 261 -4.59 23.60 10.93
C PRO A 261 -6.04 23.76 11.39
N ALA A 262 -6.26 24.18 12.64
CA ALA A 262 -7.58 24.33 13.24
C ALA A 262 -8.50 25.32 12.50
N LEU A 263 -7.97 26.18 11.63
CA LEU A 263 -8.77 27.09 10.81
C LEU A 263 -9.77 26.36 9.91
N VAL A 264 -9.50 25.11 9.53
CA VAL A 264 -10.44 24.32 8.73
C VAL A 264 -11.73 24.04 9.47
N GLU A 265 -11.72 23.98 10.80
CA GLU A 265 -12.89 23.69 11.63
C GLU A 265 -13.86 24.86 11.68
N THR A 266 -13.34 26.08 11.59
CA THR A 266 -14.12 27.31 11.72
C THR A 266 -14.45 27.99 10.39
N ASN A 267 -13.76 27.64 9.30
CA ASN A 267 -13.98 28.28 8.00
C ASN A 267 -15.25 27.74 7.32
N PRO A 268 -16.28 28.57 7.06
CA PRO A 268 -17.57 28.10 6.55
C PRO A 268 -17.48 27.51 5.15
N THR A 269 -16.62 28.06 4.28
CA THR A 269 -16.42 27.55 2.91
C THR A 269 -15.84 26.14 2.92
N ILE A 270 -14.85 25.90 3.79
CA ILE A 270 -14.24 24.56 3.94
C ILE A 270 -15.24 23.59 4.56
N GLN A 271 -15.99 24.00 5.59
CA GLN A 271 -17.02 23.15 6.19
C GLN A 271 -18.12 22.76 5.19
N GLU A 272 -18.53 23.69 4.32
CA GLU A 272 -19.51 23.40 3.28
C GLU A 272 -18.96 22.44 2.22
N TRP A 273 -17.72 22.65 1.76
CA TRP A 273 -17.05 21.71 0.86
C TRP A 273 -17.00 20.29 1.46
N ARG A 274 -16.63 20.15 2.74
CA ARG A 274 -16.58 18.85 3.42
C ARG A 274 -17.94 18.15 3.47
N LYS A 275 -19.02 18.89 3.74
CA LYS A 275 -20.39 18.34 3.66
C LYS A 275 -20.72 17.89 2.25
N GLY A 276 -20.31 18.66 1.24
CA GLY A 276 -20.41 18.30 -0.16
C GLY A 276 -19.69 16.99 -0.49
N GLU A 277 -18.46 16.81 -0.01
CA GLU A 277 -17.70 15.56 -0.18
C GLU A 277 -18.41 14.35 0.44
N ILE A 278 -18.99 14.51 1.64
CA ILE A 278 -19.78 13.44 2.28
C ILE A 278 -21.00 13.09 1.42
N HIS A 279 -21.76 14.08 0.96
CA HIS A 279 -22.95 13.84 0.12
C HIS A 279 -22.58 13.17 -1.21
N ASP A 280 -21.51 13.63 -1.86
CA ASP A 280 -20.97 12.98 -3.07
C ASP A 280 -20.57 11.54 -2.82
N CYS A 281 -19.87 11.27 -1.71
CA CYS A 281 -19.48 9.92 -1.33
C CYS A 281 -20.68 9.02 -1.03
N SER A 282 -21.76 9.53 -0.43
CA SER A 282 -23.00 8.78 -0.23
C SER A 282 -23.62 8.34 -1.56
N ARG A 283 -23.67 9.24 -2.55
CA ARG A 283 -24.17 8.90 -3.91
C ARG A 283 -23.29 7.86 -4.59
N LEU A 284 -21.97 8.01 -4.52
CA LEU A 284 -21.01 7.03 -5.03
C LEU A 284 -21.15 5.68 -4.33
N TYR A 285 -21.39 5.67 -3.01
CA TYR A 285 -21.57 4.46 -2.23
C TYR A 285 -22.86 3.72 -2.60
N ALA A 286 -23.95 4.44 -2.89
CA ALA A 286 -25.18 3.85 -3.41
C ALA A 286 -24.94 3.13 -4.75
N ALA A 287 -24.25 3.79 -5.69
CA ALA A 287 -23.89 3.20 -6.99
C ALA A 287 -22.95 1.98 -6.83
N LEU A 288 -21.95 2.08 -5.95
CA LEU A 288 -21.06 0.97 -5.62
C LEU A 288 -21.82 -0.22 -5.03
N SER A 289 -22.78 0.04 -4.14
CA SER A 289 -23.59 -0.99 -3.47
C SER A 289 -24.47 -1.76 -4.46
N GLU A 290 -25.06 -1.06 -5.44
CA GLU A 290 -25.83 -1.68 -6.52
C GLU A 290 -24.95 -2.63 -7.35
N LYS A 291 -23.76 -2.17 -7.75
CA LYS A 291 -22.80 -2.98 -8.53
C LYS A 291 -22.25 -4.16 -7.73
N ALA A 292 -22.00 -3.96 -6.43
CA ALA A 292 -21.39 -4.96 -5.56
C ALA A 292 -22.18 -6.27 -5.55
N GLY A 293 -23.50 -6.24 -5.72
CA GLY A 293 -24.35 -7.44 -5.79
C GLY A 293 -23.95 -8.44 -6.88
N ALA A 294 -23.46 -7.95 -8.02
CA ALA A 294 -23.08 -8.75 -9.18
C ALA A 294 -21.62 -9.24 -9.16
N LEU A 295 -20.80 -8.77 -8.21
CA LEU A 295 -19.39 -9.14 -8.12
C LEU A 295 -19.19 -10.48 -7.41
N ASP A 296 -18.05 -11.12 -7.65
CA ASP A 296 -17.69 -12.33 -6.91
C ASP A 296 -17.51 -12.06 -5.41
N TRP A 297 -17.60 -13.13 -4.62
CA TRP A 297 -17.60 -13.01 -3.16
C TRP A 297 -16.32 -12.38 -2.59
N LYS A 298 -15.17 -12.49 -3.27
CA LYS A 298 -13.90 -11.92 -2.78
C LYS A 298 -13.91 -10.41 -2.94
N ALA A 299 -14.35 -9.91 -4.09
CA ALA A 299 -14.54 -8.48 -4.31
C ALA A 299 -15.55 -7.89 -3.32
N ARG A 300 -16.70 -8.55 -3.13
CA ARG A 300 -17.72 -8.11 -2.16
C ARG A 300 -17.18 -8.04 -0.73
N PHE A 301 -16.45 -9.07 -0.30
CA PHE A 301 -15.84 -9.11 1.02
C PHE A 301 -14.78 -8.01 1.19
N TYR A 302 -13.97 -7.79 0.17
CA TYR A 302 -12.94 -6.74 0.15
C TYR A 302 -13.55 -5.34 0.25
N ILE A 303 -14.51 -5.02 -0.61
CA ILE A 303 -15.23 -3.73 -0.63
C ILE A 303 -15.86 -3.49 0.75
N LYS A 304 -16.64 -4.46 1.25
CA LYS A 304 -17.28 -4.36 2.56
C LYS A 304 -16.27 -4.15 3.68
N GLY A 305 -15.11 -4.80 3.61
CA GLY A 305 -14.03 -4.62 4.58
C GLY A 305 -13.50 -3.18 4.62
N LEU A 306 -13.35 -2.55 3.46
CA LEU A 306 -12.85 -1.19 3.32
C LEU A 306 -13.91 -0.13 3.71
N THR A 307 -15.17 -0.33 3.33
CA THR A 307 -16.23 0.66 3.56
C THR A 307 -16.88 0.56 4.93
N LYS A 308 -16.68 -0.54 5.67
CA LYS A 308 -17.37 -0.83 6.95
C LYS A 308 -17.39 0.32 7.95
N LYS A 309 -16.28 1.05 8.09
CA LYS A 309 -16.17 2.16 9.05
C LYS A 309 -16.85 3.44 8.55
N MET A 310 -17.01 3.59 7.25
CA MET A 310 -17.61 4.76 6.61
C MET A 310 -19.12 4.60 6.41
N GLU A 311 -19.63 3.37 6.34
CA GLU A 311 -21.05 3.04 6.17
C GLU A 311 -22.02 3.87 7.04
N PRO A 312 -21.76 4.06 8.36
CA PRO A 312 -22.67 4.87 9.18
C PRO A 312 -22.77 6.33 8.74
N VAL A 313 -21.72 6.89 8.16
CA VAL A 313 -21.74 8.27 7.63
C VAL A 313 -22.42 8.28 6.26
N LEU A 314 -22.01 7.38 5.37
CA LEU A 314 -22.45 7.36 3.97
C LEU A 314 -23.95 7.01 3.80
N ILE A 315 -24.52 6.23 4.71
CA ILE A 315 -25.95 5.86 4.64
C ILE A 315 -26.85 6.95 5.23
N ASN A 316 -26.37 7.70 6.22
CA ASN A 316 -27.17 8.69 6.94
C ASN A 316 -27.19 10.09 6.28
N HIS A 317 -26.42 10.28 5.22
CA HIS A 317 -26.33 11.54 4.47
C HIS A 317 -26.60 11.32 2.96
N PRO A 318 -27.78 10.80 2.57
CA PRO A 318 -28.10 10.46 1.18
C PRO A 318 -28.18 11.67 0.24
#